data_AF-A0A9P6AYX5-F1
#
_entry.id   AF-A0A9P6AYX5-F1
#
_cell.length_a   1.000
_cell.length_b   1.000
_cell.length_c   1.000
_cell.angle_alpha   90.00
_cell.angle_beta   90.00
_cell.angle_gamma   90.00
#
_symmetry.space_group_name_H-M   'P 1'
#
loop_
_entity.id
_entity.type
_entity.pdbx_description
1 polymer ?
#
loop_
_entity_poly.entity_id
_entity_poly.type
_entity_poly.pdbx_seq_one_letter_code
_entity_poly.pdbx_strand_id
1 'polypeptide(L)'
;MDHEGIISACLEAYKRTFKNGSLFTGVVQVAQYEDSKWDFLPESNLPQDIVSVSQDSVFKSLAPICKLMSRSLMLLAELRSQAVWVLMGQVAKTLDGISIKVEHSWSSSALSMISDEDTLAATIRPTTQQLWNVFKTLLFSAVLIFQSIIDVIILQNSPHSTISSLPSSGGLASEILGSLFHLSFISSKFGGLTAEGGGFTEQKRTFFAALDILSGDSSASEALLGSLVSNSDGSSEAVRRSRAAFFLACAEQLIPVVGDHIIESSILPFAKTFLDDPSHRETFESAHSVLLAVFSNNGNRIRGSMHYGPDRRETLALRLTPFYLASLLNNSTEGRLSTEQLRLAFHSVVRSTSASGDDAAAWLCIGALLNALNLAKGQPNAAAQLHRLRLTLISLISAVNLPLLGRLFIEVDKEIMASEESQEKQESNMQGELIEEVHNEVMSRVGDAQKQVSLEWWLNLRERLGAALPEL
;
A
#
# COMPACT_ATOMS: atom_id res chain seq x y z
N MET A 1 24.85 26.00 -25.53
CA MET A 1 25.15 24.58 -25.26
C MET A 1 23.92 23.79 -25.63
N ASP A 2 24.09 22.67 -26.30
CA ASP A 2 23.00 21.77 -26.65
C ASP A 2 22.54 21.02 -25.38
N HIS A 3 21.29 21.26 -24.96
CA HIS A 3 20.72 20.63 -23.77
C HIS A 3 20.61 19.10 -23.91
N GLU A 4 20.45 18.59 -25.13
CA GLU A 4 20.40 17.14 -25.39
C GLU A 4 21.75 16.49 -25.09
N GLY A 5 22.84 17.15 -25.49
CA GLY A 5 24.20 16.75 -25.17
C GLY A 5 24.50 16.75 -23.67
N ILE A 6 23.98 17.73 -22.92
CA ILE A 6 24.12 17.79 -21.46
C ILE A 6 23.40 16.61 -20.80
N ILE A 7 22.15 16.32 -21.20
CA ILE A 7 21.37 15.20 -20.66
C ILE A 7 22.08 13.88 -20.95
N SER A 8 22.56 13.68 -22.18
CA SER A 8 23.28 12.47 -22.58
C SER A 8 24.56 12.26 -21.77
N ALA A 9 25.34 13.33 -21.54
CA ALA A 9 26.55 13.27 -20.74
C ALA A 9 26.25 12.97 -19.26
N CYS A 10 25.20 13.58 -18.69
CA CYS A 10 24.78 13.31 -17.32
C CYS A 10 24.27 11.88 -17.15
N LEU A 11 23.50 11.37 -18.12
CA LEU A 11 23.00 10.00 -18.11
C LEU A 11 24.14 8.99 -18.21
N GLU A 12 25.16 9.25 -19.04
CA GLU A 12 26.34 8.39 -19.13
C GLU A 12 27.17 8.42 -17.84
N ALA A 13 27.33 9.60 -17.22
CA ALA A 13 27.97 9.70 -15.91
C ALA A 13 27.19 8.92 -14.83
N TYR A 14 25.86 8.96 -14.86
CA TYR A 14 25.00 8.18 -13.97
C TYR A 14 25.18 6.67 -14.19
N LYS A 15 25.12 6.21 -15.45
CA LYS A 15 25.38 4.81 -15.82
C LYS A 15 26.74 4.36 -15.32
N ARG A 16 27.79 5.12 -15.58
CA ARG A 16 29.16 4.80 -15.13
C ARG A 16 29.26 4.69 -13.62
N THR A 17 28.68 5.64 -12.89
CA THR A 17 28.69 5.68 -11.42
C THR A 17 28.15 4.38 -10.83
N PHE A 18 27.04 3.88 -11.38
CA PHE A 18 26.41 2.65 -10.94
C PHE A 18 26.80 1.43 -11.79
N LYS A 19 27.91 1.48 -12.52
CA LYS A 19 28.40 0.43 -13.43
C LYS A 19 27.26 -0.19 -14.28
N ASN A 20 26.33 0.63 -14.76
CA ASN A 20 25.14 0.20 -15.52
C ASN A 20 24.33 -0.92 -14.83
N GLY A 21 24.23 -0.85 -13.50
CA GLY A 21 23.54 -1.81 -12.64
C GLY A 21 24.36 -3.05 -12.28
N SER A 22 25.59 -3.20 -12.79
CA SER A 22 26.43 -4.37 -12.55
C SER A 22 27.35 -4.25 -11.34
N LEU A 23 27.03 -3.35 -10.40
CA LEU A 23 27.83 -3.04 -9.20
C LEU A 23 28.22 -4.28 -8.38
N PHE A 24 27.41 -5.34 -8.44
CA PHE A 24 27.52 -6.53 -7.60
C PHE A 24 27.60 -7.83 -8.41
N THR A 25 28.00 -7.75 -9.68
CA THR A 25 28.16 -8.94 -10.55
C THR A 25 29.44 -9.73 -10.26
N GLY A 26 30.30 -9.25 -9.37
CA GLY A 26 31.41 -10.02 -8.80
C GLY A 26 30.90 -11.12 -7.87
N VAL A 27 31.75 -12.11 -7.58
CA VAL A 27 31.39 -13.20 -6.68
C VAL A 27 31.20 -12.65 -5.26
N VAL A 28 29.96 -12.33 -4.87
CA VAL A 28 29.63 -11.96 -3.50
C VAL A 28 29.60 -13.23 -2.66
N GLN A 29 30.78 -13.67 -2.27
CA GLN A 29 30.95 -14.82 -1.41
C GLN A 29 30.97 -14.37 0.05
N VAL A 30 29.92 -14.75 0.76
CA VAL A 30 29.81 -14.62 2.21
C VAL A 30 29.63 -16.03 2.73
N ALA A 31 30.35 -16.37 3.80
CA ALA A 31 30.21 -17.64 4.47
C ALA A 31 29.92 -17.40 5.95
N GLN A 32 29.15 -18.32 6.53
CA GLN A 32 28.94 -18.36 7.96
C GLN A 32 30.11 -19.13 8.59
N TYR A 33 30.83 -18.49 9.52
CA TYR A 33 31.92 -19.09 10.28
C TYR A 33 31.39 -19.78 11.55
N GLU A 34 32.24 -20.54 12.25
CA GLU A 34 31.88 -21.39 13.42
C GLU A 34 31.10 -20.64 14.52
N ASP A 35 31.32 -19.32 14.67
CA ASP A 35 30.60 -18.44 15.61
C ASP A 35 29.17 -18.05 15.17
N SER A 36 28.62 -18.71 14.13
CA SER A 36 27.35 -18.36 13.49
C SER A 36 27.30 -16.95 12.87
N LYS A 37 28.44 -16.27 12.76
CA LYS A 37 28.56 -14.93 12.15
C LYS A 37 28.95 -15.02 10.68
N TRP A 38 28.36 -14.16 9.88
CA TRP A 38 28.67 -14.03 8.46
C TRP A 38 29.90 -13.14 8.26
N ASP A 39 30.85 -13.59 7.44
CA ASP A 39 32.01 -12.79 6.99
C ASP A 39 32.25 -13.00 5.48
N PHE A 40 32.95 -12.07 4.83
CA PHE A 40 33.34 -12.21 3.43
C PHE A 40 34.37 -13.31 3.27
N LEU A 41 34.23 -14.10 2.20
CA LEU A 41 35.34 -14.97 1.80
C LEU A 41 36.49 -14.11 1.27
N PRO A 42 37.75 -14.57 1.42
CA PRO A 42 38.92 -13.84 0.92
C PRO A 42 38.87 -13.53 -0.58
N GLU A 43 38.12 -14.30 -1.37
CA GLU A 43 37.94 -14.07 -2.82
C GLU A 43 36.89 -13.00 -3.15
N SER A 44 36.16 -12.47 -2.16
CA SER A 44 35.12 -11.46 -2.38
C SER A 44 35.72 -10.11 -2.76
N ASN A 45 35.43 -9.65 -3.98
CA ASN A 45 35.82 -8.32 -4.47
C ASN A 45 34.89 -7.19 -3.99
N LEU A 46 33.77 -7.55 -3.36
CA LEU A 46 32.72 -6.60 -2.97
C LEU A 46 33.24 -5.41 -2.12
N PRO A 47 34.10 -5.62 -1.10
CA PRO A 47 34.62 -4.52 -0.31
C PRO A 47 35.40 -3.50 -1.15
N GLN A 48 36.23 -3.97 -2.08
CA GLN A 48 37.02 -3.10 -2.95
C GLN A 48 36.14 -2.36 -3.95
N ASP A 49 35.11 -3.03 -4.50
CA ASP A 49 34.16 -2.44 -5.43
C ASP A 49 33.35 -1.31 -4.78
N ILE A 50 32.84 -1.52 -3.55
CA ILE A 50 32.07 -0.50 -2.81
C ILE A 50 32.95 0.72 -2.50
N VAL A 51 34.19 0.49 -2.06
CA VAL A 51 35.14 1.56 -1.77
C VAL A 51 35.47 2.33 -3.05
N SER A 52 35.71 1.65 -4.16
CA SER A 52 35.98 2.26 -5.46
C SER A 52 34.84 3.17 -5.91
N VAL A 53 33.59 2.69 -5.83
CA VAL A 53 32.41 3.48 -6.19
C VAL A 53 32.24 4.68 -5.27
N SER A 54 32.36 4.48 -3.95
CA SER A 54 32.17 5.55 -2.97
C SER A 54 33.24 6.64 -3.05
N GLN A 55 34.45 6.29 -3.49
CA GLN A 55 35.56 7.22 -3.64
C GLN A 55 35.57 7.95 -4.99
N ASP A 56 34.85 7.46 -6.00
CA ASP A 56 34.74 8.05 -7.33
C ASP A 56 34.23 9.50 -7.25
N SER A 57 34.87 10.40 -8.01
CA SER A 57 34.53 11.83 -8.02
C SER A 57 33.14 12.10 -8.61
N VAL A 58 32.68 11.25 -9.54
CA VAL A 58 31.35 11.30 -10.15
C VAL A 58 30.30 10.89 -9.12
N PHE A 59 30.55 9.82 -8.34
CA PHE A 59 29.66 9.41 -7.24
C PHE A 59 29.48 10.54 -6.22
N LYS A 60 30.58 11.17 -5.79
CA LYS A 60 30.56 12.34 -4.90
C LYS A 60 29.83 13.55 -5.50
N SER A 61 29.82 13.67 -6.84
CA SER A 61 29.17 14.76 -7.57
C SER A 61 27.79 14.38 -8.13
N LEU A 62 27.25 13.22 -7.73
CA LEU A 62 26.06 12.66 -8.38
C LEU A 62 24.84 13.55 -8.20
N ALA A 63 24.64 14.12 -7.01
CA ALA A 63 23.51 15.00 -6.75
C ALA A 63 23.52 16.25 -7.65
N PRO A 64 24.63 17.02 -7.78
CA PRO A 64 24.76 18.07 -8.80
C PRO A 64 24.51 17.59 -10.24
N ILE A 65 25.01 16.42 -10.63
CA ILE A 65 24.81 15.86 -11.98
C ILE A 65 23.32 15.59 -12.24
N CYS A 66 22.63 14.97 -11.29
CA CYS A 66 21.19 14.71 -11.39
C CYS A 66 20.40 16.02 -11.48
N LYS A 67 20.74 17.03 -10.66
CA LYS A 67 20.13 18.37 -10.73
C LYS A 67 20.34 19.05 -12.09
N LEU A 68 21.54 18.91 -12.67
CA LEU A 68 21.83 19.45 -14.00
C LEU A 68 21.01 18.77 -15.09
N MET A 69 20.90 17.44 -15.03
CA MET A 69 20.05 16.67 -15.95
C MET A 69 18.58 17.06 -15.82
N SER A 70 18.06 17.09 -14.60
CA SER A 70 16.72 17.55 -14.26
C SER A 70 16.43 18.94 -14.80
N ARG A 71 17.31 19.91 -14.55
CA ARG A 71 17.12 21.28 -15.05
C ARG A 71 17.17 21.36 -16.57
N SER A 72 18.01 20.55 -17.22
CA SER A 72 18.11 20.49 -18.68
C SER A 72 16.84 19.91 -19.31
N LEU A 73 16.25 18.88 -18.71
CA LEU A 73 14.94 18.35 -19.11
C LEU A 73 13.86 19.43 -19.00
N MET A 74 13.79 20.13 -17.87
CA MET A 74 12.82 21.21 -17.64
C MET A 74 12.98 22.35 -18.65
N LEU A 75 14.21 22.77 -18.96
CA LEU A 75 14.46 23.83 -19.95
C LEU A 75 14.06 23.39 -21.37
N LEU A 76 14.35 22.14 -21.76
CA LEU A 76 13.86 21.60 -23.05
C LEU A 76 12.34 21.55 -23.10
N ALA A 77 11.69 21.27 -21.96
CA ALA A 77 10.24 21.30 -21.86
C ALA A 77 9.67 22.72 -21.97
N GLU A 78 10.29 23.72 -21.34
CA GLU A 78 9.92 25.13 -21.48
C GLU A 78 10.03 25.61 -22.93
N LEU A 79 11.03 25.10 -23.67
CA LEU A 79 11.21 25.35 -25.10
C LEU A 79 10.22 24.58 -26.00
N ARG A 80 9.33 23.76 -25.43
CA ARG A 80 8.34 22.92 -26.14
C ARG A 80 8.98 21.98 -27.18
N SER A 81 10.21 21.54 -26.95
CA SER A 81 10.87 20.59 -27.82
C SER A 81 10.24 19.20 -27.66
N GLN A 82 9.83 18.56 -28.76
CA GLN A 82 9.38 17.16 -28.72
C GLN A 82 10.51 16.18 -28.36
N ALA A 83 11.77 16.57 -28.56
CA ALA A 83 12.93 15.75 -28.20
C ALA A 83 12.99 15.45 -26.69
N VAL A 84 12.39 16.31 -25.84
CA VAL A 84 12.34 16.08 -24.39
C VAL A 84 11.64 14.77 -24.05
N TRP A 85 10.57 14.40 -24.78
CA TRP A 85 9.83 13.15 -24.53
C TRP A 85 10.67 11.92 -24.84
N VAL A 86 11.43 11.96 -25.95
CA VAL A 86 12.36 10.88 -26.32
C VAL A 86 13.45 10.75 -25.26
N LEU A 87 14.04 11.87 -24.82
CA LEU A 87 15.07 11.88 -23.80
C LEU A 87 14.56 11.40 -22.44
N MET A 88 13.37 11.82 -22.01
CA MET A 88 12.72 11.31 -20.79
C MET A 88 12.51 9.81 -20.87
N GLY A 89 12.06 9.28 -22.01
CA GLY A 89 11.93 7.84 -22.23
C GLY A 89 13.26 7.10 -22.13
N GLN A 90 14.32 7.64 -22.72
CA GLN A 90 15.67 7.06 -22.61
C GLN A 90 16.21 7.08 -21.18
N VAL A 91 15.98 8.18 -20.45
CA VAL A 91 16.39 8.34 -19.05
C VAL A 91 15.63 7.34 -18.17
N ALA A 92 14.29 7.32 -18.23
CA ALA A 92 13.45 6.42 -17.45
C ALA A 92 13.82 4.95 -17.68
N LYS A 93 13.92 4.53 -18.95
CA LYS A 93 14.31 3.16 -19.33
C LYS A 93 15.73 2.80 -18.88
N THR A 94 16.65 3.76 -18.87
CA THR A 94 18.01 3.53 -18.35
C THR A 94 17.97 3.29 -16.85
N LEU A 95 17.24 4.12 -16.09
CA LEU A 95 17.12 3.98 -14.65
C LEU A 95 16.41 2.67 -14.28
N ASP A 96 15.39 2.27 -15.04
CA ASP A 96 14.72 0.98 -14.89
C ASP A 96 15.69 -0.19 -15.10
N GLY A 97 16.43 -0.18 -16.22
CA GLY A 97 17.42 -1.22 -16.52
C GLY A 97 18.55 -1.31 -15.49
N ILE A 98 18.96 -0.19 -14.87
CA ILE A 98 19.91 -0.19 -13.74
C ILE A 98 19.25 -0.82 -12.52
N SER A 99 18.01 -0.45 -12.21
CA SER A 99 17.25 -0.93 -11.05
C SER A 99 17.03 -2.45 -11.10
N ILE A 100 16.61 -2.98 -12.25
CA ILE A 100 16.45 -4.43 -12.49
C ILE A 100 17.73 -5.19 -12.19
N LYS A 101 18.86 -4.73 -12.74
CA LYS A 101 20.15 -5.42 -12.57
C LYS A 101 20.66 -5.35 -11.14
N VAL A 102 20.44 -4.22 -10.47
CA VAL A 102 20.81 -4.05 -9.05
C VAL A 102 19.98 -4.98 -8.19
N GLU A 103 18.66 -5.04 -8.39
CA GLU A 103 17.79 -5.97 -7.66
C GLU A 103 18.21 -7.42 -7.90
N HIS A 104 18.37 -7.83 -9.15
CA HIS A 104 18.77 -9.20 -9.49
C HIS A 104 20.12 -9.57 -8.85
N SER A 105 21.09 -8.66 -8.89
CA SER A 105 22.40 -8.91 -8.27
C SER A 105 22.27 -9.00 -6.74
N TRP A 106 21.43 -8.19 -6.12
CA TRP A 106 21.15 -8.25 -4.69
C TRP A 106 20.42 -9.54 -4.30
N SER A 107 19.33 -9.91 -4.99
CA SER A 107 18.53 -11.08 -4.66
C SER A 107 19.29 -12.40 -4.82
N SER A 108 20.26 -12.45 -5.73
CA SER A 108 21.17 -13.60 -5.90
C SER A 108 22.29 -13.66 -4.85
N SER A 109 22.49 -12.60 -4.06
CA SER A 109 23.55 -12.51 -3.06
C SER A 109 23.13 -13.13 -1.72
N ALA A 110 24.07 -13.81 -1.06
CA ALA A 110 23.92 -14.33 0.30
C ALA A 110 23.58 -13.22 1.32
N LEU A 111 24.02 -11.98 1.08
CA LEU A 111 23.70 -10.82 1.94
C LEU A 111 22.20 -10.52 1.97
N SER A 112 21.45 -10.85 0.91
CA SER A 112 20.00 -10.59 0.88
C SER A 112 19.21 -11.53 1.79
N MET A 113 19.82 -12.64 2.22
CA MET A 113 19.22 -13.58 3.17
C MET A 113 19.42 -13.15 4.63
N ILE A 114 20.33 -12.19 4.87
CA ILE A 114 20.66 -11.73 6.21
C ILE A 114 19.63 -10.68 6.65
N SER A 115 18.77 -11.07 7.59
CA SER A 115 17.73 -10.19 8.13
C SER A 115 18.19 -9.39 9.34
N ASP A 116 19.12 -9.94 10.13
CA ASP A 116 19.60 -9.38 11.39
C ASP A 116 21.08 -8.96 11.29
N GLU A 117 21.35 -7.67 11.50
CA GLU A 117 22.71 -7.11 11.45
C GLU A 117 23.60 -7.64 12.57
N ASP A 118 23.04 -8.17 13.66
CA ASP A 118 23.84 -8.75 14.75
C ASP A 118 24.51 -10.07 14.37
N THR A 119 23.99 -10.74 13.34
CA THR A 119 24.60 -11.93 12.74
C THR A 119 25.80 -11.59 11.84
N LEU A 120 26.05 -10.32 11.55
CA LEU A 120 27.21 -9.89 10.77
C LEU A 120 28.45 -9.78 11.65
N ALA A 121 29.57 -10.35 11.19
CA ALA A 121 30.87 -10.16 11.82
C ALA A 121 31.26 -8.67 11.85
N ALA A 122 32.00 -8.26 12.89
CA ALA A 122 32.39 -6.86 13.08
C ALA A 122 33.24 -6.31 11.90
N THR A 123 33.95 -7.19 11.21
CA THR A 123 34.77 -6.93 10.02
C THR A 123 33.96 -6.45 8.82
N ILE A 124 32.75 -6.99 8.61
CA ILE A 124 31.93 -6.69 7.41
C ILE A 124 30.90 -5.57 7.60
N ARG A 125 30.61 -5.19 8.85
CA ARG A 125 29.64 -4.13 9.18
C ARG A 125 29.96 -2.81 8.47
N PRO A 126 31.22 -2.29 8.45
CA PRO A 126 31.53 -1.03 7.77
C PRO A 126 31.28 -1.08 6.25
N THR A 127 31.64 -2.20 5.61
CA THR A 127 31.43 -2.41 4.18
C THR A 127 29.94 -2.50 3.85
N THR A 128 29.17 -3.21 4.67
CA THR A 128 27.71 -3.32 4.51
C THR A 128 27.02 -1.96 4.69
N GLN A 129 27.48 -1.16 5.65
CA GLN A 129 26.99 0.21 5.82
C GLN A 129 27.29 1.09 4.59
N GLN A 130 28.50 0.99 4.03
CA GLN A 130 28.84 1.70 2.79
C GLN A 130 28.01 1.22 1.60
N LEU A 131 27.72 -0.09 1.50
CA LEU A 131 26.82 -0.65 0.50
C LEU A 131 25.43 -0.01 0.58
N TRP A 132 24.85 0.06 1.78
CA TRP A 132 23.56 0.72 1.98
C TRP A 132 23.59 2.21 1.63
N ASN A 133 24.72 2.90 1.84
CA ASN A 133 24.89 4.29 1.39
C ASN A 133 24.90 4.41 -0.15
N VAL A 134 25.50 3.45 -0.86
CA VAL A 134 25.43 3.39 -2.33
C VAL A 134 23.99 3.15 -2.79
N PHE A 135 23.28 2.20 -2.19
CA PHE A 135 21.85 1.94 -2.48
C PHE A 135 20.96 3.15 -2.21
N LYS A 136 21.16 3.81 -1.07
CA LYS A 136 20.44 5.03 -0.72
C LYS A 136 20.68 6.14 -1.75
N THR A 137 21.93 6.34 -2.15
CA THR A 137 22.30 7.30 -3.19
C THR A 137 21.67 6.96 -4.54
N LEU A 138 21.61 5.68 -4.92
CA LEU A 138 20.89 5.21 -6.12
C LEU A 138 19.40 5.56 -6.05
N LEU A 139 18.71 5.17 -4.98
CA LEU A 139 17.28 5.44 -4.79
C LEU A 139 16.98 6.96 -4.83
N PHE A 140 17.73 7.76 -4.08
CA PHE A 140 17.48 9.21 -3.99
C PHE A 140 17.75 9.93 -5.31
N SER A 141 18.82 9.55 -6.00
CA SER A 141 19.14 10.13 -7.31
C SER A 141 18.11 9.75 -8.37
N ALA A 142 17.62 8.50 -8.38
CA ALA A 142 16.55 8.07 -9.26
C ALA A 142 15.25 8.85 -9.00
N VAL A 143 14.85 8.96 -7.72
CA VAL A 143 13.66 9.74 -7.31
C VAL A 143 13.77 11.20 -7.75
N LEU A 144 14.94 11.84 -7.57
CA LEU A 144 15.17 13.23 -8.00
C LEU A 144 14.97 13.42 -9.51
N ILE A 145 15.48 12.48 -10.32
CA ILE A 145 15.32 12.51 -11.77
C ILE A 145 13.86 12.28 -12.16
N PHE A 146 13.20 11.29 -11.55
CA PHE A 146 11.79 10.97 -11.81
C PHE A 146 10.86 12.13 -11.47
N GLN A 147 11.10 12.85 -10.38
CA GLN A 147 10.33 14.08 -10.06
C GLN A 147 10.38 15.09 -11.20
N SER A 148 11.56 15.27 -11.81
CA SER A 148 11.70 16.20 -12.92
C SER A 148 10.98 15.72 -14.17
N ILE A 149 10.97 14.41 -14.45
CA ILE A 149 10.18 13.81 -15.53
C ILE A 149 8.68 14.02 -15.28
N ILE A 150 8.20 13.77 -14.07
CA ILE A 150 6.82 13.99 -13.65
C ILE A 150 6.43 15.47 -13.80
N ASP A 151 7.27 16.39 -13.32
CA ASP A 151 7.03 17.82 -13.44
C ASP A 151 6.93 18.24 -14.92
N VAL A 152 7.76 17.70 -15.82
CA VAL A 152 7.63 17.92 -17.28
C VAL A 152 6.30 17.38 -17.82
N ILE A 153 5.92 16.14 -17.45
CA ILE A 153 4.65 15.53 -17.87
C ILE A 153 3.44 16.37 -17.42
N ILE A 154 3.49 16.93 -16.22
CA ILE A 154 2.41 17.78 -15.70
C ILE A 154 2.38 19.14 -16.40
N LEU A 155 3.54 19.73 -16.69
CA LEU A 155 3.65 21.04 -17.36
C LEU A 155 3.28 20.98 -18.85
N GLN A 156 3.59 19.87 -19.51
CA GLN A 156 3.30 19.67 -20.92
C GLN A 156 2.14 18.69 -21.08
N ASN A 157 1.03 19.14 -21.66
CA ASN A 157 0.04 18.21 -22.19
C ASN A 157 0.75 17.26 -23.16
N SER A 158 0.62 15.94 -22.93
CA SER A 158 1.19 14.91 -23.80
C SER A 158 0.90 15.30 -25.26
N PRO A 159 1.90 15.26 -26.16
CA PRO A 159 1.68 15.63 -27.55
C PRO A 159 0.52 14.80 -28.12
N HIS A 160 -0.63 15.45 -28.31
CA HIS A 160 -1.82 14.84 -28.91
C HIS A 160 -1.57 14.70 -30.42
N SER A 161 -0.80 13.70 -30.87
CA SER A 161 -0.68 13.42 -32.33
C SER A 161 0.08 12.13 -32.66
N THR A 162 -0.62 11.20 -33.32
CA THR A 162 -0.29 10.36 -34.50
C THR A 162 1.08 9.70 -34.71
N ILE A 163 2.15 10.09 -34.01
CA ILE A 163 3.49 9.51 -34.14
C ILE A 163 3.65 8.43 -33.07
N SER A 164 3.43 7.17 -33.48
CA SER A 164 3.46 5.98 -32.62
C SER A 164 4.78 5.74 -31.84
N SER A 165 5.83 6.53 -32.06
CA SER A 165 7.17 6.29 -31.50
C SER A 165 7.52 7.14 -30.27
N LEU A 166 6.71 8.13 -29.89
CA LEU A 166 6.96 8.95 -28.71
C LEU A 166 6.42 8.25 -27.44
N PRO A 167 7.15 8.30 -26.30
CA PRO A 167 6.63 7.78 -25.04
C PRO A 167 5.36 8.52 -24.63
N SER A 168 4.32 7.78 -24.22
CA SER A 168 3.13 8.37 -23.61
C SER A 168 3.39 8.74 -22.15
N SER A 169 2.60 9.65 -21.59
CA SER A 169 2.64 9.97 -20.15
C SER A 169 2.44 8.73 -19.28
N GLY A 170 1.47 7.87 -19.63
CA GLY A 170 1.23 6.59 -18.95
C GLY A 170 2.39 5.61 -19.09
N GLY A 171 3.06 5.58 -20.26
CA GLY A 171 4.27 4.79 -20.48
C GLY A 171 5.42 5.24 -19.60
N LEU A 172 5.70 6.55 -19.54
CA LEU A 172 6.73 7.11 -18.65
C LEU A 172 6.41 6.86 -17.17
N ALA A 173 5.16 7.05 -16.76
CA ALA A 173 4.73 6.75 -15.39
C ALA A 173 4.92 5.26 -15.05
N SER A 174 4.63 4.36 -16.00
CA SER A 174 4.85 2.92 -15.84
C SER A 174 6.34 2.58 -15.68
N GLU A 175 7.22 3.18 -16.47
CA GLU A 175 8.69 3.00 -16.36
C GLU A 175 9.23 3.51 -15.01
N ILE A 176 8.72 4.64 -14.53
CA ILE A 176 9.06 5.18 -13.20
C ILE A 176 8.62 4.21 -12.09
N LEU A 177 7.38 3.74 -12.16
CA LEU A 177 6.84 2.80 -11.16
C LEU A 177 7.55 1.44 -11.23
N GLY A 178 7.90 0.95 -12.42
CA GLY A 178 8.72 -0.25 -12.61
C GLY A 178 10.10 -0.10 -11.95
N SER A 179 10.77 1.03 -12.18
CA SER A 179 12.05 1.32 -11.54
C SER A 179 11.93 1.32 -10.01
N LEU A 180 10.91 2.00 -9.47
CA LEU A 180 10.67 2.06 -8.03
C LEU A 180 10.27 0.70 -7.43
N PHE A 181 9.57 -0.14 -8.19
CA PHE A 181 9.26 -1.52 -7.81
C PHE A 181 10.54 -2.33 -7.64
N HIS A 182 11.48 -2.22 -8.59
CA HIS A 182 12.79 -2.89 -8.51
C HIS A 182 13.68 -2.35 -7.38
N LEU A 183 13.52 -1.07 -7.01
CA LEU A 183 14.21 -0.45 -5.87
C LEU A 183 13.46 -0.60 -4.54
N SER A 184 12.30 -1.28 -4.51
CA SER A 184 11.45 -1.39 -3.31
C SER A 184 12.18 -2.03 -2.13
N PHE A 185 13.11 -2.96 -2.37
CA PHE A 185 13.92 -3.60 -1.31
C PHE A 185 14.88 -2.61 -0.62
N ILE A 186 15.26 -1.53 -1.30
CA ILE A 186 16.04 -0.45 -0.72
C ILE A 186 15.10 0.43 0.12
N SER A 187 13.94 0.78 -0.43
CA SER A 187 12.95 1.61 0.26
C SER A 187 12.39 0.96 1.53
N SER A 188 12.21 -0.36 1.55
CA SER A 188 11.73 -1.09 2.74
C SER A 188 12.67 -0.96 3.93
N LYS A 189 14.00 -0.84 3.70
CA LYS A 189 14.98 -0.55 4.76
C LYS A 189 14.84 0.84 5.37
N PHE A 190 14.13 1.75 4.71
CA PHE A 190 13.83 3.10 5.20
C PHE A 190 12.36 3.25 5.63
N GLY A 191 11.75 2.15 6.09
CA GLY A 191 10.40 2.13 6.61
C GLY A 191 9.32 1.81 5.57
N GLY A 192 9.67 1.39 4.35
CA GLY A 192 8.66 1.04 3.35
C GLY A 192 7.92 2.25 2.80
N LEU A 193 7.14 2.06 1.75
CA LEU A 193 6.47 3.18 1.06
C LEU A 193 5.18 3.59 1.76
N THR A 194 4.46 2.61 2.30
CA THR A 194 3.11 2.76 2.86
C THR A 194 3.09 2.73 4.39
N ALA A 195 4.20 2.37 5.05
CA ALA A 195 4.22 2.34 6.51
C ALA A 195 4.14 3.75 7.12
N GLU A 196 3.56 3.81 8.32
CA GLU A 196 3.44 5.03 9.10
C GLU A 196 4.84 5.58 9.46
N GLY A 197 5.12 6.82 9.06
CA GLY A 197 6.46 7.42 9.17
C GLY A 197 7.54 6.81 8.24
N GLY A 198 7.20 5.79 7.47
CA GLY A 198 8.06 5.14 6.49
C GLY A 198 8.10 5.90 5.17
N GLY A 199 9.20 5.76 4.42
CA GLY A 199 9.36 6.37 3.10
C GLY A 199 9.54 7.89 3.17
N PHE A 200 10.51 8.42 2.43
CA PHE A 200 10.76 9.85 2.43
C PHE A 200 9.76 10.60 1.54
N THR A 201 9.46 11.85 1.90
CA THR A 201 8.42 12.70 1.29
C THR A 201 8.54 12.76 -0.23
N GLU A 202 9.76 12.89 -0.74
CA GLU A 202 10.04 13.00 -2.16
C GLU A 202 9.71 11.71 -2.91
N GLN A 203 9.99 10.53 -2.32
CA GLN A 203 9.60 9.25 -2.92
C GLN A 203 8.09 9.08 -2.96
N LYS A 204 7.38 9.40 -1.87
CA LYS A 204 5.91 9.34 -1.83
C LYS A 204 5.30 10.25 -2.90
N ARG A 205 5.80 11.49 -3.00
CA ARG A 205 5.36 12.42 -4.05
C ARG A 205 5.56 11.84 -5.44
N THR A 206 6.73 11.29 -5.74
CA THR A 206 7.01 10.66 -7.05
C THR A 206 6.08 9.49 -7.32
N PHE A 207 5.90 8.61 -6.33
CA PHE A 207 5.05 7.44 -6.45
C PHE A 207 3.59 7.80 -6.73
N PHE A 208 2.98 8.64 -5.88
CA PHE A 208 1.58 9.03 -6.03
C PHE A 208 1.35 9.88 -7.29
N ALA A 209 2.27 10.80 -7.63
CA ALA A 209 2.13 11.56 -8.87
C ALA A 209 2.25 10.69 -10.13
N ALA A 210 3.10 9.65 -10.12
CA ALA A 210 3.15 8.69 -11.21
C ALA A 210 1.86 7.85 -11.30
N LEU A 211 1.29 7.44 -10.17
CA LEU A 211 -0.01 6.75 -10.15
C LEU A 211 -1.15 7.65 -10.62
N ASP A 212 -1.17 8.93 -10.23
CA ASP A 212 -2.17 9.89 -10.68
C ASP A 212 -2.12 10.05 -12.20
N ILE A 213 -0.93 10.20 -12.78
CA ILE A 213 -0.74 10.24 -14.25
C ILE A 213 -1.25 8.93 -14.88
N LEU A 214 -0.87 7.79 -14.31
CA LEU A 214 -1.22 6.48 -14.85
C LEU A 214 -2.73 6.20 -14.76
N SER A 215 -3.40 6.71 -13.72
CA SER A 215 -4.84 6.55 -13.51
C SER A 215 -5.67 7.16 -14.65
N GLY A 216 -5.11 8.11 -15.41
CA GLY A 216 -5.72 8.65 -16.62
C GLY A 216 -5.72 7.68 -17.81
N ASP A 217 -4.98 6.57 -17.74
CA ASP A 217 -4.87 5.55 -18.79
C ASP A 217 -5.10 4.15 -18.19
N SER A 218 -6.35 3.68 -18.29
CA SER A 218 -6.78 2.37 -17.78
C SER A 218 -5.96 1.22 -18.40
N SER A 219 -5.70 1.27 -19.72
CA SER A 219 -4.94 0.21 -20.39
C SER A 219 -3.49 0.15 -19.91
N ALA A 220 -2.85 1.30 -19.70
CA ALA A 220 -1.50 1.35 -19.15
C ALA A 220 -1.47 0.90 -17.68
N SER A 221 -2.50 1.27 -16.90
CA SER A 221 -2.66 0.81 -15.51
C SER A 221 -2.74 -0.71 -15.41
N GLU A 222 -3.57 -1.34 -16.26
CA GLU A 222 -3.71 -2.79 -16.31
C GLU A 222 -2.42 -3.49 -16.79
N ALA A 223 -1.75 -2.93 -17.80
CA ALA A 223 -0.49 -3.46 -18.30
C ALA A 223 0.63 -3.42 -17.24
N LEU A 224 0.72 -2.32 -16.47
CA LEU A 224 1.66 -2.21 -15.36
C LEU A 224 1.35 -3.27 -14.30
N LEU A 225 0.12 -3.37 -13.82
CA LEU A 225 -0.21 -4.35 -12.78
C LEU A 225 0.08 -5.79 -13.22
N GLY A 226 -0.24 -6.13 -14.48
CA GLY A 226 0.09 -7.43 -15.05
C GLY A 226 1.60 -7.71 -15.08
N SER A 227 2.41 -6.71 -15.42
CA SER A 227 3.87 -6.85 -15.44
C SER A 227 4.46 -6.97 -14.03
N LEU A 228 3.94 -6.23 -13.05
CA LEU A 228 4.42 -6.29 -11.66
C LEU A 228 4.12 -7.64 -11.01
N VAL A 229 2.92 -8.20 -11.22
CA VAL A 229 2.56 -9.54 -10.70
C VAL A 229 3.47 -10.62 -11.29
N SER A 230 3.67 -10.60 -12.61
CA SER A 230 4.48 -11.60 -13.31
C SER A 230 5.94 -11.63 -12.87
N ASN A 231 6.44 -10.50 -12.35
CA ASN A 231 7.82 -10.34 -11.91
C ASN A 231 8.03 -10.64 -10.41
N SER A 232 7.01 -11.14 -9.69
CA SER A 232 7.09 -11.37 -8.24
C SER A 232 7.75 -12.70 -7.83
N ASP A 233 8.05 -13.59 -8.78
CA ASP A 233 8.62 -14.92 -8.52
C ASP A 233 10.17 -14.96 -8.59
N GLY A 234 10.79 -15.84 -7.79
CA GLY A 234 12.20 -16.22 -7.93
C GLY A 234 13.25 -15.40 -7.17
N SER A 235 12.85 -14.41 -6.37
CA SER A 235 13.76 -13.59 -5.56
C SER A 235 13.87 -14.07 -4.10
N SER A 236 14.89 -13.59 -3.37
CA SER A 236 14.99 -13.79 -1.93
C SER A 236 13.75 -13.26 -1.21
N GLU A 237 13.43 -13.85 -0.05
CA GLU A 237 12.18 -13.59 0.66
C GLU A 237 11.98 -12.11 1.00
N ALA A 238 13.04 -11.41 1.40
CA ALA A 238 12.99 -9.99 1.71
C ALA A 238 12.65 -9.12 0.48
N VAL A 239 13.24 -9.43 -0.68
CA VAL A 239 12.97 -8.73 -1.94
C VAL A 239 11.56 -9.05 -2.44
N ARG A 240 11.14 -10.30 -2.35
CA ARG A 240 9.79 -10.73 -2.70
C ARG A 240 8.73 -9.98 -1.90
N ARG A 241 8.95 -9.81 -0.59
CA ARG A 241 8.07 -9.06 0.31
C ARG A 241 8.00 -7.57 -0.03
N SER A 242 9.14 -6.92 -0.26
CA SER A 242 9.14 -5.49 -0.62
C SER A 242 8.42 -5.23 -1.94
N ARG A 243 8.58 -6.14 -2.91
CA ARG A 243 7.88 -6.09 -4.19
C ARG A 243 6.38 -6.34 -4.02
N ALA A 244 6.00 -7.30 -3.19
CA ALA A 244 4.60 -7.55 -2.87
C ALA A 244 3.94 -6.32 -2.23
N ALA A 245 4.58 -5.69 -1.25
CA ALA A 245 4.08 -4.47 -0.61
C ALA A 245 3.92 -3.33 -1.64
N PHE A 246 4.93 -3.12 -2.50
CA PHE A 246 4.87 -2.11 -3.56
C PHE A 246 3.74 -2.39 -4.56
N PHE A 247 3.60 -3.64 -5.01
CA PHE A 247 2.54 -4.03 -5.92
C PHE A 247 1.15 -3.79 -5.31
N LEU A 248 0.93 -4.22 -4.06
CA LEU A 248 -0.34 -4.04 -3.37
C LEU A 248 -0.67 -2.55 -3.19
N ALA A 249 0.33 -1.71 -2.91
CA ALA A 249 0.16 -0.26 -2.87
C ALA A 249 -0.25 0.33 -4.23
N CYS A 250 0.34 -0.13 -5.34
CA CYS A 250 -0.12 0.27 -6.68
C CYS A 250 -1.55 -0.21 -6.96
N ALA A 251 -1.84 -1.47 -6.64
CA ALA A 251 -3.15 -2.08 -6.90
C ALA A 251 -4.26 -1.37 -6.14
N GLU A 252 -4.05 -1.01 -4.87
CA GLU A 252 -4.99 -0.25 -4.05
C GLU A 252 -5.42 1.05 -4.74
N GLN A 253 -4.46 1.84 -5.23
CA GLN A 253 -4.72 3.13 -5.85
C GLN A 253 -5.33 3.00 -7.25
N LEU A 254 -5.07 1.91 -7.97
CA LEU A 254 -5.53 1.71 -9.36
C LEU A 254 -6.86 0.95 -9.48
N ILE A 255 -7.39 0.37 -8.40
CA ILE A 255 -8.73 -0.27 -8.39
C ILE A 255 -9.84 0.59 -9.03
N PRO A 256 -9.90 1.92 -8.84
CA PRO A 256 -10.90 2.76 -9.45
C PRO A 256 -10.92 2.72 -10.99
N VAL A 257 -9.77 2.49 -11.63
CA VAL A 257 -9.58 2.66 -13.07
C VAL A 257 -9.39 1.36 -13.84
N VAL A 258 -9.08 0.25 -13.16
CA VAL A 258 -8.90 -1.06 -13.79
C VAL A 258 -10.22 -1.85 -13.83
N GLY A 259 -10.36 -2.73 -14.82
CA GLY A 259 -11.52 -3.59 -14.97
C GLY A 259 -11.58 -4.73 -13.95
N ASP A 260 -12.80 -5.21 -13.64
CA ASP A 260 -13.07 -6.33 -12.73
C ASP A 260 -12.25 -7.58 -13.09
N HIS A 261 -12.03 -7.82 -14.39
CA HIS A 261 -11.28 -8.97 -14.87
C HIS A 261 -9.82 -8.99 -14.38
N ILE A 262 -9.12 -7.84 -14.35
CA ILE A 262 -7.75 -7.76 -13.80
C ILE A 262 -7.77 -7.92 -12.28
N ILE A 263 -8.77 -7.35 -11.62
CA ILE A 263 -8.92 -7.48 -10.17
C ILE A 263 -9.07 -8.96 -9.81
N GLU A 264 -9.93 -9.69 -10.50
CA GLU A 264 -10.22 -11.11 -10.22
C GLU A 264 -9.11 -12.07 -10.65
N SER A 265 -8.50 -11.84 -11.81
CA SER A 265 -7.51 -12.76 -12.37
C SER A 265 -6.10 -12.57 -11.83
N SER A 266 -5.76 -11.35 -11.40
CA SER A 266 -4.38 -10.99 -11.02
C SER A 266 -4.28 -10.45 -9.60
N ILE A 267 -5.06 -9.42 -9.25
CA ILE A 267 -4.89 -8.68 -7.99
C ILE A 267 -5.36 -9.50 -6.78
N LEU A 268 -6.58 -10.05 -6.81
CA LEU A 268 -7.17 -10.77 -5.69
C LEU A 268 -6.44 -12.09 -5.37
N PRO A 269 -6.05 -12.92 -6.35
CA PRO A 269 -5.24 -14.10 -6.08
C PRO A 269 -3.94 -13.75 -5.37
N PHE A 270 -3.29 -12.64 -5.77
CA PHE A 270 -2.07 -12.16 -5.14
C PHE A 270 -2.32 -11.60 -3.73
N ALA A 271 -3.31 -10.71 -3.53
CA ALA A 271 -3.62 -10.16 -2.21
C ALA A 271 -4.01 -11.26 -1.22
N LYS A 272 -4.71 -12.30 -1.67
CA LYS A 272 -5.14 -13.44 -0.84
C LYS A 272 -3.97 -14.16 -0.17
N THR A 273 -2.77 -14.18 -0.75
CA THR A 273 -1.62 -14.85 -0.12
C THR A 273 -1.15 -14.16 1.16
N PHE A 274 -1.57 -12.91 1.39
CA PHE A 274 -1.14 -12.10 2.54
C PHE A 274 -2.27 -11.74 3.50
N LEU A 275 -3.55 -11.96 3.15
CA LEU A 275 -4.71 -11.57 3.96
C LEU A 275 -4.80 -12.26 5.33
N ASP A 276 -4.21 -13.44 5.49
CA ASP A 276 -4.29 -14.21 6.73
C ASP A 276 -2.91 -14.38 7.41
N ASP A 277 -1.86 -13.73 6.88
CA ASP A 277 -0.49 -13.84 7.37
C ASP A 277 0.01 -12.50 7.96
N PRO A 278 -0.10 -12.31 9.30
CA PRO A 278 0.38 -11.10 9.96
C PRO A 278 1.91 -11.06 10.13
N SER A 279 2.66 -12.09 9.70
CA SER A 279 4.12 -12.18 9.92
C SER A 279 4.89 -11.05 9.25
N HIS A 280 4.35 -10.49 8.18
CA HIS A 280 4.87 -9.28 7.56
C HIS A 280 3.78 -8.20 7.48
N ARG A 281 3.85 -7.29 8.45
CA ARG A 281 2.81 -6.29 8.70
C ARG A 281 2.47 -5.43 7.49
N GLU A 282 3.47 -4.96 6.74
CA GLU A 282 3.28 -4.09 5.58
C GLU A 282 2.45 -4.80 4.49
N THR A 283 2.83 -6.02 4.07
CA THR A 283 2.06 -6.77 3.06
C THR A 283 0.68 -7.20 3.56
N PHE A 284 0.56 -7.55 4.84
CA PHE A 284 -0.71 -7.92 5.47
C PHE A 284 -1.70 -6.74 5.40
N GLU A 285 -1.27 -5.56 5.87
CA GLU A 285 -2.10 -4.36 5.87
C GLU A 285 -2.42 -3.90 4.44
N SER A 286 -1.43 -3.89 3.54
CA SER A 286 -1.66 -3.52 2.14
C SER A 286 -2.63 -4.46 1.42
N ALA A 287 -2.62 -5.76 1.72
CA ALA A 287 -3.60 -6.69 1.16
C ALA A 287 -5.03 -6.36 1.62
N HIS A 288 -5.21 -6.02 2.90
CA HIS A 288 -6.50 -5.54 3.39
C HIS A 288 -6.91 -4.22 2.71
N SER A 289 -5.99 -3.26 2.56
CA SER A 289 -6.26 -1.99 1.87
C SER A 289 -6.75 -2.18 0.43
N VAL A 290 -6.17 -3.14 -0.32
CA VAL A 290 -6.64 -3.51 -1.66
C VAL A 290 -8.11 -3.95 -1.62
N LEU A 291 -8.50 -4.82 -0.68
CA LEU A 291 -9.90 -5.25 -0.56
C LEU A 291 -10.80 -4.05 -0.22
N LEU A 292 -10.38 -3.17 0.70
CA LEU A 292 -11.13 -1.96 1.05
C LEU A 292 -11.30 -1.00 -0.12
N ALA A 293 -10.30 -0.87 -0.99
CA ALA A 293 -10.42 -0.10 -2.22
C ALA A 293 -11.49 -0.69 -3.17
N VAL A 294 -11.62 -2.02 -3.27
CA VAL A 294 -12.70 -2.67 -4.04
C VAL A 294 -14.07 -2.30 -3.46
N PHE A 295 -14.25 -2.41 -2.14
CA PHE A 295 -15.52 -2.07 -1.50
C PHE A 295 -15.86 -0.58 -1.60
N SER A 296 -14.87 0.29 -1.46
CA SER A 296 -15.03 1.75 -1.56
C SER A 296 -15.41 2.19 -2.99
N ASN A 297 -14.85 1.53 -4.01
CA ASN A 297 -15.14 1.85 -5.40
C ASN A 297 -16.50 1.29 -5.90
N ASN A 298 -17.15 0.41 -5.14
CA ASN A 298 -18.43 -0.21 -5.53
C ASN A 298 -19.50 0.82 -5.92
N GLY A 299 -19.61 1.91 -5.15
CA GLY A 299 -20.60 2.98 -5.42
C GLY A 299 -20.42 3.64 -6.79
N ASN A 300 -19.18 3.87 -7.22
CA ASN A 300 -18.88 4.43 -8.53
C ASN A 300 -19.26 3.47 -9.66
N ARG A 301 -18.99 2.17 -9.47
CA ARG A 301 -19.33 1.11 -10.44
C ARG A 301 -20.83 0.93 -10.61
N ILE A 302 -21.59 1.02 -9.52
CA ILE A 302 -23.07 0.96 -9.57
C ILE A 302 -23.63 2.12 -10.42
N ARG A 303 -23.10 3.33 -10.26
CA ARG A 303 -23.53 4.50 -11.04
C ARG A 303 -23.16 4.39 -12.53
N GLY A 304 -21.97 3.87 -12.84
CA GLY A 304 -21.54 3.65 -14.23
C GLY A 304 -22.32 2.55 -14.96
N SER A 305 -22.83 1.54 -14.24
CA SER A 305 -23.54 0.40 -14.81
C SER A 305 -25.04 0.67 -15.11
N MET A 306 -25.58 1.85 -14.79
CA MET A 306 -26.99 2.20 -15.04
C MET A 306 -27.38 2.29 -16.54
N HIS A 307 -26.44 2.08 -17.48
CA HIS A 307 -26.70 2.13 -18.92
C HIS A 307 -26.97 0.77 -19.60
N TYR A 308 -26.89 -0.37 -18.89
CA TYR A 308 -27.14 -1.68 -19.48
C TYR A 308 -28.22 -2.48 -18.73
N GLY A 309 -29.49 -2.27 -19.12
CA GLY A 309 -30.58 -3.23 -18.94
C GLY A 309 -30.98 -3.63 -17.50
N PRO A 310 -32.03 -4.48 -17.35
CA PRO A 310 -32.57 -4.90 -16.06
C PRO A 310 -31.79 -6.04 -15.38
N ASP A 311 -30.74 -6.57 -16.01
CA ASP A 311 -29.86 -7.56 -15.39
C ASP A 311 -28.87 -6.84 -14.46
N ARG A 312 -29.30 -6.61 -13.21
CA ARG A 312 -28.42 -6.27 -12.09
C ARG A 312 -27.42 -7.40 -11.88
N ARG A 313 -26.36 -7.47 -12.68
CA ARG A 313 -25.22 -8.33 -12.38
C ARG A 313 -24.70 -7.94 -11.00
N GLU A 314 -24.57 -8.94 -10.14
CA GLU A 314 -23.97 -8.79 -8.82
C GLU A 314 -22.59 -8.14 -8.96
N THR A 315 -22.37 -7.02 -8.28
CA THR A 315 -21.09 -6.32 -8.38
C THR A 315 -19.97 -7.18 -7.80
N LEU A 316 -18.73 -6.96 -8.25
CA LEU A 316 -17.58 -7.67 -7.70
C LEU A 316 -17.51 -7.57 -6.17
N ALA A 317 -17.78 -6.39 -5.59
CA ALA A 317 -17.79 -6.21 -4.14
C ALA A 317 -18.82 -7.10 -3.43
N LEU A 318 -20.03 -7.23 -3.97
CA LEU A 318 -21.05 -8.13 -3.42
C LEU A 318 -20.59 -9.59 -3.45
N ARG A 319 -20.02 -10.05 -4.58
CA ARG A 319 -19.49 -11.43 -4.70
C ARG A 319 -18.34 -11.73 -3.74
N LEU A 320 -17.52 -10.73 -3.42
CA LEU A 320 -16.39 -10.87 -2.48
C LEU A 320 -16.80 -10.79 -1.01
N THR A 321 -18.01 -10.31 -0.72
CA THR A 321 -18.47 -10.06 0.65
C THR A 321 -18.33 -11.29 1.56
N PRO A 322 -18.84 -12.50 1.20
CA PRO A 322 -18.73 -13.65 2.08
C PRO A 322 -17.28 -14.05 2.39
N PHE A 323 -16.41 -14.00 1.38
CA PHE A 323 -14.99 -14.31 1.51
C PHE A 323 -14.29 -13.33 2.45
N TYR A 324 -14.48 -12.03 2.23
CA TYR A 324 -13.77 -11.02 3.01
C TYR A 324 -14.27 -10.95 4.46
N LEU A 325 -15.58 -11.13 4.69
CA LEU A 325 -16.13 -11.25 6.05
C LEU A 325 -15.48 -12.39 6.83
N ALA A 326 -15.32 -13.57 6.22
CA ALA A 326 -14.66 -14.70 6.86
C ALA A 326 -13.21 -14.35 7.24
N SER A 327 -12.48 -13.68 6.34
CA SER A 327 -11.12 -13.21 6.63
C SER A 327 -11.09 -12.18 7.76
N LEU A 328 -11.98 -11.18 7.77
CA LEU A 328 -12.04 -10.19 8.86
C LEU A 328 -12.33 -10.82 10.22
N LEU A 329 -13.26 -11.78 10.28
CA LEU A 329 -13.57 -12.50 11.51
C LEU A 329 -12.38 -13.34 11.99
N ASN A 330 -11.72 -14.06 11.09
CA ASN A 330 -10.49 -14.82 11.40
C ASN A 330 -9.36 -13.89 11.88
N ASN A 331 -9.33 -12.64 11.40
CA ASN A 331 -8.33 -11.64 11.75
C ASN A 331 -8.72 -10.71 12.90
N SER A 332 -9.81 -11.01 13.62
CA SER A 332 -10.31 -10.20 14.75
C SER A 332 -9.59 -10.46 16.09
N THR A 333 -8.73 -11.48 16.16
CA THR A 333 -7.98 -11.83 17.38
C THR A 333 -6.80 -10.87 17.63
N GLU A 334 -6.18 -10.96 18.81
CA GLU A 334 -4.98 -10.20 19.15
C GLU A 334 -3.80 -10.54 18.21
N GLY A 335 -2.92 -9.57 17.98
CA GLY A 335 -1.75 -9.72 17.08
C GLY A 335 -2.06 -9.69 15.58
N ARG A 336 -3.34 -9.61 15.19
CA ARG A 336 -3.79 -9.50 13.78
C ARG A 336 -4.23 -8.07 13.46
N LEU A 337 -5.39 -7.84 12.83
CA LEU A 337 -5.89 -6.47 12.60
C LEU A 337 -5.95 -5.71 13.93
N SER A 338 -5.74 -4.40 13.92
CA SER A 338 -6.04 -3.57 15.09
C SER A 338 -7.57 -3.41 15.25
N THR A 339 -8.03 -2.89 16.39
CA THR A 339 -9.45 -2.57 16.59
C THR A 339 -9.95 -1.60 15.53
N GLU A 340 -9.21 -0.52 15.29
CA GLU A 340 -9.57 0.49 14.29
C GLU A 340 -9.57 -0.06 12.86
N GLN A 341 -8.60 -0.90 12.50
CA GLN A 341 -8.56 -1.56 11.19
C GLN A 341 -9.75 -2.49 10.99
N LEU A 342 -10.11 -3.28 12.00
CA LEU A 342 -11.27 -4.18 11.95
C LEU A 342 -12.57 -3.39 11.77
N ARG A 343 -12.76 -2.33 12.57
CA ARG A 343 -13.91 -1.42 12.50
C ARG A 343 -14.03 -0.80 11.12
N LEU A 344 -12.97 -0.17 10.62
CA LEU A 344 -12.93 0.44 9.29
C LEU A 344 -13.27 -0.57 8.19
N ALA A 345 -12.72 -1.78 8.28
CA ALA A 345 -12.92 -2.80 7.28
C ALA A 345 -14.36 -3.31 7.25
N PHE A 346 -14.93 -3.66 8.41
CA PHE A 346 -16.33 -4.07 8.52
C PHE A 346 -17.28 -2.96 8.09
N HIS A 347 -17.04 -1.72 8.54
CA HIS A 347 -17.81 -0.55 8.14
C HIS A 347 -17.81 -0.40 6.61
N SER A 348 -16.65 -0.52 5.97
CA SER A 348 -16.52 -0.40 4.50
C SER A 348 -17.34 -1.46 3.76
N VAL A 349 -17.33 -2.72 4.22
CA VAL A 349 -18.10 -3.81 3.61
C VAL A 349 -19.61 -3.58 3.76
N VAL A 350 -20.05 -3.25 4.97
CA VAL A 350 -21.47 -2.99 5.28
C VAL A 350 -21.98 -1.76 4.53
N ARG A 351 -21.18 -0.70 4.45
CA ARG A 351 -21.50 0.50 3.68
C ARG A 351 -21.59 0.20 2.18
N SER A 352 -20.67 -0.61 1.65
CA SER A 352 -20.64 -0.99 0.24
C SER A 352 -21.86 -1.83 -0.16
N THR A 353 -22.25 -2.79 0.68
CA THR A 353 -23.46 -3.62 0.49
C THR A 353 -24.73 -2.79 0.65
N SER A 354 -24.81 -1.93 1.67
CA SER A 354 -25.95 -1.02 1.88
C SER A 354 -26.13 -0.05 0.71
N ALA A 355 -25.04 0.53 0.19
CA ALA A 355 -25.10 1.46 -0.95
C ALA A 355 -25.58 0.80 -2.25
N SER A 356 -25.50 -0.53 -2.36
CA SER A 356 -26.04 -1.28 -3.51
C SER A 356 -27.57 -1.43 -3.48
N GLY A 357 -28.21 -1.08 -2.37
CA GLY A 357 -29.64 -1.29 -2.13
C GLY A 357 -30.01 -2.73 -1.79
N ASP A 358 -29.01 -3.59 -1.54
CA ASP A 358 -29.19 -4.95 -1.03
C ASP A 358 -29.09 -4.96 0.49
N ASP A 359 -30.19 -4.56 1.14
CA ASP A 359 -30.31 -4.56 2.60
C ASP A 359 -30.15 -5.98 3.19
N ALA A 360 -30.43 -7.03 2.40
CA ALA A 360 -30.23 -8.41 2.83
C ALA A 360 -28.75 -8.77 2.90
N ALA A 361 -27.94 -8.36 1.91
CA ALA A 361 -26.48 -8.53 1.95
C ALA A 361 -25.84 -7.73 3.09
N ALA A 362 -26.27 -6.49 3.31
CA ALA A 362 -25.81 -5.70 4.45
C ALA A 362 -26.16 -6.36 5.79
N TRP A 363 -27.39 -6.87 5.92
CA TRP A 363 -27.79 -7.61 7.13
C TRP A 363 -27.04 -8.94 7.29
N LEU A 364 -26.68 -9.62 6.20
CA LEU A 364 -25.86 -10.83 6.25
C LEU A 364 -24.47 -10.53 6.86
N CYS A 365 -23.87 -9.39 6.52
CA CYS A 365 -22.62 -8.93 7.14
C CYS A 365 -22.77 -8.74 8.66
N ILE A 366 -23.84 -8.06 9.08
CA ILE A 366 -24.17 -7.83 10.50
C ILE A 366 -24.42 -9.16 11.21
N GLY A 367 -25.18 -10.07 10.59
CA GLY A 367 -25.47 -11.39 11.13
C GLY A 367 -24.21 -12.23 11.34
N ALA A 368 -23.24 -12.16 10.42
CA ALA A 368 -21.95 -12.83 10.59
C ALA A 368 -21.18 -12.30 11.81
N LEU A 369 -21.19 -10.98 12.03
CA LEU A 369 -20.58 -10.35 13.21
C LEU A 369 -21.29 -10.74 14.52
N LEU A 370 -22.62 -10.75 14.54
CA LEU A 370 -23.40 -11.18 15.70
C LEU A 370 -23.17 -12.65 16.05
N ASN A 371 -23.03 -13.52 15.04
CA ASN A 371 -22.66 -14.92 15.26
C ASN A 371 -21.26 -15.03 15.88
N ALA A 372 -20.28 -14.24 15.40
CA ALA A 372 -18.94 -14.21 15.97
C ALA A 372 -18.93 -13.69 17.42
N LEU A 373 -19.73 -12.68 17.74
CA LEU A 373 -19.93 -12.18 19.11
C LEU A 373 -20.44 -13.31 20.03
N ASN A 374 -21.47 -14.04 19.61
CA ASN A 374 -22.03 -15.14 20.39
C ASN A 374 -21.02 -16.29 20.59
N LEU A 375 -20.20 -16.59 19.58
CA LEU A 375 -19.14 -17.58 19.70
C LEU A 375 -18.04 -17.12 20.68
N ALA A 376 -17.66 -15.84 20.63
CA ALA A 376 -16.65 -15.27 21.52
C ALA A 376 -17.11 -15.27 23.00
N LYS A 377 -18.39 -15.00 23.28
CA LYS A 377 -18.97 -15.09 24.64
C LYS A 377 -18.78 -16.47 25.29
N GLY A 378 -18.76 -17.53 24.49
CA GLY A 378 -18.56 -18.90 24.98
C GLY A 378 -17.09 -19.28 25.26
N GLN A 379 -16.13 -18.39 25.00
CA GLN A 379 -14.70 -18.71 25.08
C GLN A 379 -14.03 -18.00 26.27
N PRO A 380 -13.31 -18.73 27.15
CA PRO A 380 -12.78 -18.19 28.41
C PRO A 380 -11.70 -17.12 28.25
N ASN A 381 -11.04 -17.04 27.08
CA ASN A 381 -9.93 -16.11 26.81
C ASN A 381 -10.26 -15.09 25.70
N ALA A 382 -11.54 -14.93 25.35
CA ALA A 382 -11.95 -14.10 24.22
C ALA A 382 -12.45 -12.71 24.62
N ALA A 383 -12.26 -12.27 25.87
CA ALA A 383 -12.77 -10.98 26.36
C ALA A 383 -12.30 -9.78 25.51
N ALA A 384 -11.00 -9.74 25.15
CA ALA A 384 -10.45 -8.69 24.29
C ALA A 384 -11.05 -8.75 22.87
N GLN A 385 -11.20 -9.94 22.29
CA GLN A 385 -11.82 -10.11 20.97
C GLN A 385 -13.31 -9.70 21.01
N LEU A 386 -14.04 -10.11 22.04
CA LEU A 386 -15.44 -9.78 22.26
C LEU A 386 -15.65 -8.27 22.32
N HIS A 387 -14.84 -7.55 23.10
CA HIS A 387 -14.89 -6.09 23.18
C HIS A 387 -14.66 -5.43 21.82
N ARG A 388 -13.65 -5.89 21.06
CA ARG A 388 -13.35 -5.38 19.71
C ARG A 388 -14.48 -5.62 18.72
N LEU A 389 -15.14 -6.79 18.79
CA LEU A 389 -16.30 -7.10 17.97
C LEU A 389 -17.51 -6.23 18.35
N ARG A 390 -17.70 -5.87 19.62
CA ARG A 390 -18.75 -4.94 20.08
C ARG A 390 -18.53 -3.53 19.54
N LEU A 391 -17.30 -3.00 19.65
CA LEU A 391 -16.93 -1.72 19.03
C LEU A 391 -17.14 -1.73 17.52
N THR A 392 -16.84 -2.87 16.87
CA THR A 392 -17.11 -3.07 15.45
C THR A 392 -18.60 -3.00 15.14
N LEU A 393 -19.46 -3.66 15.93
CA LEU A 393 -20.92 -3.61 15.75
C LEU A 393 -21.46 -2.17 15.87
N ILE A 394 -20.98 -1.43 16.86
CA ILE A 394 -21.35 -0.01 17.06
C ILE A 394 -20.96 0.83 15.85
N SER A 395 -19.76 0.63 15.30
CA SER A 395 -19.30 1.37 14.11
C SER A 395 -20.15 1.14 12.85
N LEU A 396 -21.04 0.14 12.84
CA LEU A 396 -21.95 -0.11 11.73
C LEU A 396 -23.19 0.81 11.74
N ILE A 397 -23.46 1.54 12.83
CA ILE A 397 -24.61 2.46 12.96
C ILE A 397 -24.62 3.46 11.80
N SER A 398 -23.47 4.05 11.47
CA SER A 398 -23.33 5.01 10.38
C SER A 398 -23.11 4.36 8.99
N ALA A 399 -23.00 3.03 8.91
CA ALA A 399 -22.75 2.30 7.67
C ALA A 399 -24.01 1.80 6.96
N VAL A 400 -25.07 1.51 7.72
CA VAL A 400 -26.31 0.88 7.23
C VAL A 400 -27.29 1.89 6.64
N ASN A 401 -28.25 1.45 5.84
CA ASN A 401 -29.39 2.27 5.41
C ASN A 401 -30.47 2.38 6.51
N LEU A 402 -31.35 3.39 6.39
CA LEU A 402 -32.45 3.64 7.34
C LEU A 402 -33.33 2.41 7.65
N PRO A 403 -33.70 1.53 6.69
CA PRO A 403 -34.53 0.35 6.97
C PRO A 403 -33.89 -0.65 7.94
N LEU A 404 -32.55 -0.73 7.96
CA LEU A 404 -31.82 -1.66 8.82
C LEU A 404 -31.49 -1.08 10.19
N LEU A 405 -31.53 0.25 10.32
CA LEU A 405 -31.05 0.97 11.48
C LEU A 405 -31.79 0.57 12.76
N GLY A 406 -33.12 0.49 12.72
CA GLY A 406 -33.92 0.07 13.88
C GLY A 406 -33.60 -1.34 14.36
N ARG A 407 -33.30 -2.27 13.43
CA ARG A 407 -32.91 -3.64 13.77
C ARG A 407 -31.50 -3.68 14.35
N LEU A 408 -30.56 -2.91 13.80
CA LEU A 408 -29.20 -2.79 14.32
C LEU A 408 -29.19 -2.21 15.74
N PHE A 409 -29.99 -1.18 16.01
CA PHE A 409 -30.14 -0.59 17.33
C PHE A 409 -30.57 -1.57 18.41
N ILE A 410 -31.48 -2.49 18.09
CA ILE A 410 -31.89 -3.55 19.02
C ILE A 410 -30.70 -4.45 19.39
N GLU A 411 -29.85 -4.79 18.42
CA GLU A 411 -28.69 -5.66 18.68
C GLU A 411 -27.56 -4.92 19.42
N VAL A 412 -27.31 -3.65 19.09
CA VAL A 412 -26.36 -2.79 19.83
C VAL A 412 -26.81 -2.61 21.29
N ASP A 413 -28.10 -2.33 21.50
CA ASP A 413 -28.69 -2.19 22.83
C ASP A 413 -28.49 -3.45 23.68
N LYS A 414 -28.78 -4.64 23.12
CA LYS A 414 -28.54 -5.93 23.79
C LYS A 414 -27.08 -6.10 24.20
N GLU A 415 -26.12 -5.75 23.35
CA GLU A 415 -24.70 -5.92 23.66
C GLU A 415 -24.18 -4.96 24.72
N ILE A 416 -24.71 -3.74 24.79
CA ILE A 416 -24.36 -2.75 25.82
C ILE A 416 -24.95 -3.17 27.16
N MET A 417 -26.24 -3.54 27.20
CA MET A 417 -26.91 -3.96 28.44
C MET A 417 -26.34 -5.25 28.99
N ALA A 418 -25.97 -6.21 28.13
CA ALA A 418 -25.31 -7.44 28.57
C ALA A 418 -23.91 -7.21 29.19
N SER A 419 -23.32 -6.03 29.01
CA SER A 419 -22.05 -5.67 29.64
C SER A 419 -22.22 -5.08 31.05
N GLU A 420 -23.44 -4.68 31.45
CA GLU A 420 -23.74 -4.12 32.79
C GLU A 420 -23.89 -5.19 33.86
N GLU A 421 -24.39 -6.37 33.48
CA GLU A 421 -24.71 -7.44 34.44
C GLU A 421 -23.45 -8.03 35.09
N SER A 422 -22.29 -7.82 34.49
CA SER A 422 -21.01 -8.30 35.01
C SER A 422 -20.35 -7.26 35.92
N GLN A 423 -20.18 -7.61 37.20
CA GLN A 423 -19.70 -6.68 38.25
C GLN A 423 -18.17 -6.45 38.25
N GLU A 424 -17.44 -6.85 37.21
CA GLU A 424 -15.99 -6.71 37.19
C GLU A 424 -15.57 -5.28 36.79
N LYS A 425 -14.65 -4.69 37.55
CA LYS A 425 -14.15 -3.32 37.33
C LYS A 425 -13.58 -3.08 35.92
N GLN A 426 -13.07 -4.14 35.27
CA GLN A 426 -12.55 -4.08 33.91
C GLN A 426 -13.67 -3.96 32.86
N GLU A 427 -14.80 -4.64 33.05
CA GLU A 427 -15.96 -4.56 32.16
C GLU A 427 -16.69 -3.22 32.30
N SER A 428 -16.70 -2.60 33.49
CA SER A 428 -17.22 -1.26 33.68
C SER A 428 -16.48 -0.21 32.84
N ASN A 429 -15.14 -0.31 32.74
CA ASN A 429 -14.35 0.57 31.87
C ASN A 429 -14.65 0.31 30.38
N MET A 430 -14.76 -0.96 29.99
CA MET A 430 -15.11 -1.34 28.61
C MET A 430 -16.51 -0.84 28.23
N GLN A 431 -17.47 -0.92 29.14
CA GLN A 431 -18.82 -0.41 28.92
C GLN A 431 -18.83 1.11 28.71
N GLY A 432 -18.06 1.86 29.50
CA GLY A 432 -17.90 3.31 29.31
C GLY A 432 -17.40 3.65 27.90
N GLU A 433 -16.40 2.91 27.41
CA GLU A 433 -15.86 3.04 26.05
C GLU A 433 -16.92 2.72 24.98
N LEU A 434 -17.73 1.66 25.16
CA LEU A 434 -18.81 1.33 24.24
C LEU A 434 -19.84 2.47 24.14
N ILE A 435 -20.21 3.07 25.27
CA ILE A 435 -21.21 4.14 25.31
C ILE A 435 -20.65 5.43 24.67
N GLU A 436 -19.39 5.77 24.95
CA GLU A 436 -18.70 6.88 24.30
C GLU A 436 -18.65 6.69 22.78
N GLU A 437 -18.38 5.46 22.32
CA GLU A 437 -18.33 5.17 20.89
C GLU A 437 -19.73 5.27 20.23
N VAL A 438 -20.79 4.82 20.90
CA VAL A 438 -22.17 5.03 20.41
C VAL A 438 -22.46 6.52 20.26
N HIS A 439 -22.10 7.31 21.28
CA HIS A 439 -22.26 8.75 21.23
C HIS A 439 -21.53 9.35 20.03
N ASN A 440 -20.26 8.97 19.81
CA ASN A 440 -19.45 9.46 18.71
C ASN A 440 -20.03 9.09 17.33
N GLU A 441 -20.49 7.86 17.15
CA GLU A 441 -21.13 7.42 15.92
C GLU A 441 -22.41 8.22 15.63
N VAL A 442 -23.32 8.31 16.62
CA VAL A 442 -24.61 9.01 16.47
C VAL A 442 -24.42 10.51 16.27
N MET A 443 -23.51 11.15 17.01
CA MET A 443 -23.30 12.60 16.96
C MET A 443 -22.47 13.07 15.78
N SER A 444 -21.48 12.30 15.36
CA SER A 444 -20.48 12.79 14.39
C SER A 444 -20.52 12.09 13.04
N ARG A 445 -21.01 10.85 12.94
CA ARG A 445 -20.81 10.01 11.74
C ARG A 445 -22.09 9.65 11.00
N VAL A 446 -23.24 9.62 11.68
CA VAL A 446 -24.55 9.39 11.04
C VAL A 446 -24.93 10.55 10.12
N GLY A 447 -25.36 10.22 8.89
CA GLY A 447 -25.83 11.20 7.91
C GLY A 447 -27.23 11.76 8.20
N ASP A 448 -27.57 12.89 7.58
CA ASP A 448 -28.80 13.66 7.85
C ASP A 448 -30.09 12.82 7.79
N ALA A 449 -30.19 11.91 6.81
CA ALA A 449 -31.37 11.06 6.62
C ALA A 449 -31.65 10.12 7.81
N GLN A 450 -30.63 9.79 8.59
CA GLN A 450 -30.69 8.87 9.72
C GLN A 450 -30.60 9.58 11.07
N LYS A 451 -30.25 10.88 11.05
CA LYS A 451 -29.88 11.64 12.23
C LYS A 451 -31.00 11.69 13.27
N GLN A 452 -32.21 12.00 12.82
CA GLN A 452 -33.38 12.10 13.71
C GLN A 452 -33.64 10.78 14.44
N VAL A 453 -33.72 9.67 13.71
CA VAL A 453 -34.00 8.34 14.27
C VAL A 453 -32.88 7.88 15.21
N SER A 454 -31.62 8.19 14.87
CA SER A 454 -30.46 7.84 15.69
C SER A 454 -30.40 8.64 16.99
N LEU A 455 -30.70 9.94 16.94
CA LEU A 455 -30.75 10.80 18.13
C LEU A 455 -31.87 10.39 19.08
N GLU A 456 -33.06 10.10 18.55
CA GLU A 456 -34.20 9.63 19.36
C GLU A 456 -33.86 8.32 20.07
N TRP A 457 -33.28 7.35 19.35
CA TRP A 457 -32.83 6.10 19.95
C TRP A 457 -31.75 6.32 21.02
N TRP A 458 -30.76 7.17 20.75
CA TRP A 458 -29.69 7.48 21.69
C TRP A 458 -30.21 8.10 22.99
N LEU A 459 -31.17 9.04 22.92
CA LEU A 459 -31.78 9.65 24.10
C LEU A 459 -32.51 8.61 24.97
N ASN A 460 -33.26 7.70 24.34
CA ASN A 460 -33.94 6.61 25.02
C ASN A 460 -32.95 5.59 25.64
N LEU A 461 -31.83 5.33 24.97
CA LEU A 461 -30.76 4.49 25.51
C LEU A 461 -30.14 5.14 26.76
N ARG A 462 -29.80 6.43 26.68
CA ARG A 462 -29.23 7.19 27.79
C ARG A 462 -30.15 7.23 29.02
N GLU A 463 -31.45 7.39 28.81
CA GLU A 463 -32.43 7.36 29.91
C GLU A 463 -32.44 6.01 30.64
N ARG A 464 -32.35 4.90 29.88
CA ARG A 464 -32.34 3.54 30.44
C ARG A 464 -31.04 3.19 31.17
N LEU A 465 -29.90 3.65 30.68
CA LEU A 465 -28.60 3.48 31.34
C LEU A 465 -28.48 4.35 32.62
N GLY A 466 -29.45 5.24 32.87
CA GLY A 466 -29.45 6.16 34.00
C GLY A 466 -28.39 7.26 33.88
N ALA A 467 -28.44 8.25 34.77
CA ALA A 467 -27.49 9.38 34.83
C ALA A 467 -26.06 9.00 35.27
N ALA A 468 -25.67 7.73 35.13
CA ALA A 468 -24.33 7.22 35.49
C ALA A 468 -23.25 7.53 34.43
N LEU A 469 -23.61 8.23 33.35
CA LEU A 469 -22.68 8.66 32.33
C LEU A 469 -21.91 9.92 32.78
N PRO A 470 -20.58 9.99 32.57
CA PRO A 470 -19.84 11.23 32.70
C PRO A 470 -20.53 12.34 31.90
N GLU A 471 -20.51 13.58 32.40
CA GLU A 471 -20.83 14.75 31.59
C GLU A 471 -19.82 14.82 30.43
N LEU A 472 -20.18 14.24 29.28
CA LEU A 472 -19.47 14.33 28.00
C LEU A 472 -19.90 15.59 27.24
#